data_AF-A0A382XUL8-F1
#
_entry.id   AF-A0A382XUL8-F1
#
_cell.length_a   1.000
_cell.length_b   1.000
_cell.length_c   1.000
_cell.angle_alpha   90.00
_cell.angle_beta   90.00
_cell.angle_gamma   90.00
#
_symmetry.space_group_name_H-M   'P 1'
#
loop_
_entity.id
_entity.type
_entity.pdbx_description
1 polymer ?
#
loop_
_entity_poly.entity_id
_entity_poly.type
_entity_poly.pdbx_seq_one_letter_code
_entity_poly.pdbx_strand_id
1 'polypeptide(L)'
;MNNNLHSDLVVIGAGPGGYAAAFRASDLGKKVTLIDKNNALGGVCLNQGCIPSKTLLHISKIINEAQSLNHLGVTFSTPKLDIDKIRTWKNDVIEKLSKGISSLANAR
;
A
#
# COMPACT_ATOMS: atom_id res chain seq x y z
N MET A 1 -32.33 -1.72 -19.30
CA MET A 1 -32.19 -0.42 -18.60
C MET A 1 -30.77 0.08 -18.85
N ASN A 2 -30.59 1.24 -19.50
CA ASN A 2 -29.25 1.81 -19.73
C ASN A 2 -28.75 2.46 -18.43
N ASN A 3 -27.76 1.84 -17.78
CA ASN A 3 -27.08 2.41 -16.61
C ASN A 3 -25.95 3.34 -17.07
N ASN A 4 -26.30 4.49 -17.63
CA ASN A 4 -25.32 5.53 -17.94
C ASN A 4 -24.97 6.30 -16.67
N LEU A 5 -23.71 6.19 -16.25
CA LEU A 5 -23.14 7.02 -15.18
C LEU A 5 -22.55 8.29 -15.80
N HIS A 6 -23.08 9.45 -15.41
CA HIS A 6 -22.50 10.75 -15.76
C HIS A 6 -21.57 11.24 -14.66
N SER A 7 -20.33 11.61 -15.03
CA SER A 7 -19.30 12.13 -14.13
C SER A 7 -18.53 13.26 -14.81
N ASP A 8 -18.11 14.26 -14.03
CA ASP A 8 -17.29 15.37 -14.52
C ASP A 8 -15.86 14.92 -14.84
N LEU A 9 -15.38 13.90 -14.12
CA LEU A 9 -14.07 13.29 -14.31
C LEU A 9 -14.16 11.77 -14.13
N VAL A 10 -13.55 11.03 -15.05
CA VAL A 10 -13.33 9.59 -14.90
C VAL A 10 -11.83 9.35 -14.79
N VAL A 11 -11.42 8.64 -13.74
CA VAL A 11 -10.03 8.24 -13.52
C VAL A 11 -9.93 6.73 -13.66
N ILE A 12 -9.07 6.27 -14.59
CA ILE A 12 -8.85 4.85 -14.85
C ILE A 12 -7.50 4.44 -14.24
N GLY A 13 -7.55 3.54 -13.27
CA GLY A 13 -6.47 3.09 -12.42
C GLY A 13 -6.51 3.77 -11.05
N ALA A 14 -6.54 2.98 -9.98
CA ALA A 14 -6.50 3.41 -8.58
C ALA A 14 -5.12 3.21 -7.96
N GLY A 15 -4.06 3.40 -8.75
CA GLY A 15 -2.70 3.56 -8.22
C GLY A 15 -2.49 4.93 -7.56
N PRO A 16 -1.29 5.22 -7.02
CA PRO A 16 -0.98 6.46 -6.32
C PRO A 16 -1.38 7.72 -7.08
N GLY A 17 -1.08 7.80 -8.38
CA GLY A 17 -1.48 8.94 -9.20
C GLY A 17 -3.01 9.02 -9.39
N GLY A 18 -3.65 7.87 -9.61
CA GLY A 18 -5.06 7.79 -9.92
C GLY A 18 -5.97 8.11 -8.74
N TYR A 19 -5.81 7.43 -7.60
CA TYR A 19 -6.63 7.75 -6.43
C TYR A 19 -6.34 9.17 -5.93
N ALA A 20 -5.09 9.67 -6.00
CA ALA A 20 -4.79 11.04 -5.58
C ALA A 20 -5.46 12.09 -6.48
N ALA A 21 -5.44 11.88 -7.81
CA ALA A 21 -6.13 12.75 -8.75
C ALA A 21 -7.65 12.73 -8.53
N ALA A 22 -8.23 11.54 -8.37
CA ALA A 22 -9.66 11.37 -8.12
C ALA A 22 -10.09 12.06 -6.82
N PHE A 23 -9.34 11.83 -5.74
CA PHE A 23 -9.56 12.40 -4.43
C PHE A 23 -9.47 13.92 -4.46
N ARG A 24 -8.46 14.47 -5.14
CA ARG A 24 -8.31 15.93 -5.27
C ARG A 24 -9.42 16.55 -6.11
N ALA A 25 -9.87 15.88 -7.17
CA ALA A 25 -10.98 16.37 -8.00
C ALA A 25 -12.30 16.38 -7.22
N SER A 26 -12.56 15.36 -6.40
CA SER A 26 -13.73 15.36 -5.50
C SER A 26 -13.64 16.49 -4.45
N ASP A 27 -12.47 16.74 -3.85
CA ASP A 27 -12.29 17.89 -2.93
C ASP A 27 -12.60 19.24 -3.59
N LEU A 28 -12.48 19.34 -4.92
CA LEU A 28 -12.80 20.53 -5.72
C LEU A 28 -14.26 20.54 -6.20
N GLY A 29 -15.12 19.66 -5.68
CA GLY A 29 -16.54 19.59 -5.97
C GLY A 29 -16.91 18.92 -7.29
N LYS A 30 -16.00 18.15 -7.90
CA LYS A 30 -16.30 17.41 -9.13
C LYS A 30 -16.94 16.07 -8.81
N LYS A 31 -17.91 15.65 -9.63
CA LYS A 31 -18.42 14.28 -9.59
C LYS A 31 -17.42 13.36 -10.27
N VAL A 32 -16.71 12.55 -9.48
CA VAL A 32 -15.63 11.69 -9.98
C VAL A 32 -16.05 10.22 -10.01
N THR A 33 -15.67 9.49 -11.06
CA THR A 33 -15.69 8.03 -11.06
C THR A 33 -14.27 7.50 -11.13
N LEU A 34 -13.84 6.79 -10.08
CA LEU A 34 -12.57 6.06 -10.06
C LEU A 34 -12.82 4.60 -10.42
N ILE A 35 -12.08 4.09 -11.41
CA ILE A 35 -12.21 2.72 -11.91
C ILE A 35 -10.87 2.02 -11.75
N ASP A 36 -10.85 0.85 -11.14
CA ASP A 36 -9.71 -0.06 -11.19
C ASP A 36 -10.19 -1.47 -11.52
N LYS A 37 -9.32 -2.28 -12.12
CA LYS A 37 -9.61 -3.68 -12.41
C LYS A 37 -9.58 -4.56 -11.15
N ASN A 38 -8.90 -4.10 -10.10
CA ASN A 38 -8.75 -4.83 -8.84
C ASN A 38 -9.66 -4.25 -7.77
N ASN A 39 -10.20 -5.10 -6.89
CA ASN A 39 -11.01 -4.65 -5.76
C ASN A 39 -10.20 -3.87 -4.72
N ALA A 40 -8.93 -4.24 -4.52
CA ALA A 40 -8.03 -3.54 -3.60
C ALA A 40 -7.46 -2.28 -4.27
N LEU A 41 -7.83 -1.10 -3.75
CA LEU A 41 -7.27 0.17 -4.21
C LEU A 41 -5.81 0.33 -3.77
N GLY A 42 -5.09 1.24 -4.41
CA GLY A 42 -3.67 1.55 -4.16
C GLY A 42 -2.71 1.11 -5.28
N GLY A 43 -3.21 0.36 -6.26
CA GLY A 43 -2.48 -0.08 -7.46
C GLY A 43 -1.17 -0.83 -7.14
N VAL A 44 -0.22 -0.82 -8.08
CA VAL A 44 1.04 -1.58 -7.96
C VAL A 44 1.84 -1.14 -6.74
N CYS A 45 2.05 0.17 -6.55
CA CYS A 45 2.92 0.66 -5.49
C CYS A 45 2.48 0.19 -4.10
N LEU A 46 1.17 0.19 -3.82
CA LEU A 46 0.64 -0.32 -2.56
C LEU A 46 0.65 -1.85 -2.50
N ASN A 47 0.07 -2.51 -3.51
CA ASN A 47 -0.29 -3.92 -3.38
C ASN A 47 0.87 -4.87 -3.72
N GLN A 48 1.77 -4.48 -4.63
CA GLN A 48 2.77 -5.39 -5.23
C GLN A 48 4.14 -4.76 -5.46
N GLY A 49 4.36 -3.52 -5.02
CA GLY A 49 5.56 -2.75 -5.35
C GLY A 49 6.22 -2.15 -4.11
N CYS A 50 6.07 -0.83 -3.98
CA CYS A 50 6.71 -0.03 -2.96
C CYS A 50 6.50 -0.59 -1.55
N ILE A 51 5.26 -0.72 -1.10
CA ILE A 51 4.95 -1.12 0.27
C ILE A 51 5.53 -2.50 0.60
N PRO A 52 5.21 -3.60 -0.10
CA PRO A 52 5.78 -4.91 0.21
C PRO A 52 7.31 -4.92 0.17
N SER A 53 7.92 -4.23 -0.80
CA SER A 53 9.38 -4.13 -0.90
C SER A 53 9.99 -3.44 0.33
N LYS A 54 9.42 -2.32 0.77
CA LYS A 54 9.98 -1.54 1.89
C LYS A 54 9.72 -2.22 3.23
N THR A 55 8.61 -2.92 3.37
CA THR A 55 8.31 -3.77 4.53
C THR A 55 9.36 -4.88 4.72
N LEU A 56 9.77 -5.55 3.63
CA LEU A 56 10.81 -6.59 3.69
C LEU A 56 12.23 -6.02 3.86
N LEU A 57 12.53 -4.89 3.21
CA LEU A 57 13.79 -4.18 3.38
C LEU A 57 14.00 -3.71 4.82
N HIS A 58 12.92 -3.33 5.52
CA HIS A 58 12.99 -2.93 6.92
C HIS A 58 13.47 -4.08 7.83
N ILE A 59 12.96 -5.30 7.64
CA ILE A 59 13.43 -6.48 8.38
C ILE A 59 14.92 -6.71 8.12
N SER A 60 15.33 -6.66 6.85
CA SER A 60 16.73 -6.89 6.45
C SER A 60 17.66 -5.85 7.06
N LYS A 61 17.22 -4.58 7.09
CA LYS A 61 17.96 -3.48 7.70
C LYS A 61 18.17 -3.72 9.21
N ILE A 62 17.13 -4.11 9.94
CA ILE A 62 17.22 -4.38 11.39
C ILE A 62 18.20 -5.53 11.68
N ILE A 63 18.15 -6.61 10.89
CA ILE A 63 19.07 -7.75 11.06
C ILE A 63 20.53 -7.28 10.88
N ASN A 64 20.81 -6.50 9.84
CA ASN A 64 22.15 -5.98 9.58
C ASN A 64 22.61 -5.00 10.67
N GLU A 65 21.73 -4.12 11.14
CA GLU A 65 22.03 -3.19 12.24
C GLU A 65 22.33 -3.93 13.54
N ALA A 66 21.55 -4.95 13.89
CA ALA A 66 21.81 -5.79 15.06
C ALA A 66 23.16 -6.52 14.96
N GLN A 67 23.49 -7.07 13.79
CA GLN A 67 24.78 -7.71 13.54
C GLN A 67 25.95 -6.73 13.64
N SER A 68 25.74 -5.47 13.23
CA SER A 68 26.79 -4.45 13.28
C SER A 68 27.29 -4.20 14.70
N LEU A 69 26.48 -4.40 15.75
CA LEU A 69 26.86 -4.14 17.15
C LEU A 69 27.98 -5.06 17.68
N ASN A 70 28.38 -6.09 16.93
CA ASN A 70 29.46 -7.00 17.30
C ASN A 70 30.78 -6.25 17.59
N HIS A 71 31.09 -5.19 16.84
CA HIS A 71 32.32 -4.40 17.06
C HIS A 71 32.31 -3.60 18.37
N LEU A 72 31.13 -3.36 18.95
CA LEU A 72 30.96 -2.71 20.25
C LEU A 72 30.92 -3.73 21.40
N GLY A 73 31.14 -5.02 21.12
CA GLY A 73 31.10 -6.10 22.11
C GLY A 73 29.71 -6.68 22.37
N VAL A 74 28.68 -6.30 21.61
CA VAL A 74 27.33 -6.87 21.73
C VAL A 74 27.09 -7.89 20.62
N THR A 75 26.96 -9.16 20.99
CA THR A 75 26.78 -10.25 20.03
C THR A 75 25.35 -10.77 20.02
N PHE A 76 24.77 -10.88 18.82
CA PHE A 76 23.51 -11.58 18.58
C PHE A 76 23.76 -12.86 17.78
N SER A 77 22.99 -13.92 18.05
CA SER A 77 23.00 -15.11 17.22
C SER A 77 22.29 -14.86 15.88
N THR A 78 22.58 -15.69 14.88
CA THR A 78 21.88 -15.60 13.58
C THR A 78 20.39 -15.85 13.79
N PRO A 79 19.49 -14.94 13.34
CA PRO A 79 18.07 -15.08 13.58
C PRO A 79 17.49 -16.26 12.79
N LYS A 80 16.57 -16.99 13.43
CA LYS A 80 15.73 -17.97 12.73
C LYS A 80 14.59 -17.23 12.02
N LEU A 81 14.52 -17.36 10.70
CA LEU A 81 13.48 -16.69 9.91
C LEU A 81 12.26 -17.60 9.74
N ASP A 82 11.10 -17.10 10.18
CA ASP A 82 9.79 -17.68 9.88
C ASP A 82 9.18 -16.90 8.72
N ILE A 83 9.34 -17.43 7.51
CA ILE A 83 8.93 -16.76 6.27
C ILE A 83 7.41 -16.62 6.19
N ASP A 84 6.65 -17.54 6.76
CA ASP A 84 5.20 -17.49 6.73
C ASP A 84 4.69 -16.36 7.64
N LYS A 85 5.25 -16.21 8.84
CA LYS A 85 4.94 -15.04 9.70
C LYS A 85 5.33 -13.72 9.06
N ILE A 86 6.51 -13.66 8.42
CA ILE A 86 6.94 -12.46 7.70
C ILE A 86 5.98 -12.14 6.55
N ARG A 87 5.54 -13.15 5.79
CA ARG A 87 4.58 -12.99 4.70
C ARG A 87 3.23 -12.49 5.21
N THR A 88 2.73 -13.05 6.31
CA THR A 88 1.48 -12.62 6.95
C THR A 88 1.57 -11.16 7.37
N TRP A 89 2.60 -10.78 8.14
CA TRP A 89 2.78 -9.39 8.56
C TRP A 89 2.87 -8.42 7.37
N LYS A 90 3.60 -8.79 6.32
CA LYS A 90 3.66 -7.99 5.08
C LYS A 90 2.28 -7.81 4.45
N ASN A 91 1.46 -8.87 4.43
CA ASN A 91 0.10 -8.80 3.89
C ASN A 91 -0.82 -7.93 4.76
N ASP A 92 -0.71 -8.03 6.08
CA ASP A 92 -1.49 -7.21 7.03
C ASP A 92 -1.24 -5.71 6.82
N VAL A 93 0.02 -5.32 6.57
CA VAL A 93 0.39 -3.93 6.27
C VAL A 93 -0.27 -3.46 4.97
N ILE A 94 -0.25 -4.29 3.92
CA ILE A 94 -0.88 -3.97 2.63
C ILE A 94 -2.39 -3.83 2.80
N GLU A 95 -3.03 -4.78 3.48
CA GLU A 95 -4.48 -4.80 3.70
C GLU A 95 -4.93 -3.57 4.51
N LYS A 96 -4.21 -3.23 5.59
CA LYS A 96 -4.49 -2.05 6.40
C LYS A 96 -4.48 -0.77 5.56
N LEU A 97 -3.44 -0.59 4.74
CA LEU A 97 -3.32 0.61 3.92
C LEU A 97 -4.35 0.63 2.78
N SER A 98 -4.62 -0.51 2.14
CA SER A 98 -5.62 -0.60 1.06
C SER A 98 -7.01 -0.28 1.58
N LYS A 99 -7.40 -0.83 2.74
CA LYS A 99 -8.65 -0.47 3.44
C LYS A 99 -8.72 1.02 3.77
N GLY A 100 -7.60 1.62 4.17
CA GLY A 100 -7.51 3.07 4.38
C GLY A 100 -7.84 3.88 3.12
N ILE A 101 -7.28 3.49 1.97
CA ILE A 101 -7.59 4.13 0.68
C ILE A 101 -9.06 3.92 0.29
N SER A 102 -9.60 2.71 0.45
CA SER A 102 -11.03 2.45 0.19
C SER A 102 -11.95 3.27 1.09
N SER A 103 -11.60 3.45 2.37
CA SER A 103 -12.36 4.30 3.28
C SER A 103 -12.32 5.77 2.85
N LEU A 104 -11.17 6.26 2.39
CA LEU A 104 -11.05 7.63 1.86
C LEU A 104 -11.83 7.81 0.57
N ALA A 105 -11.85 6.80 -0.30
CA ALA A 105 -12.61 6.81 -1.55
C ALA A 105 -14.13 6.89 -1.31
N ASN A 106 -14.63 6.25 -0.25
CA ASN A 106 -16.06 6.29 0.10
C ASN A 106 -16.47 7.60 0.81
N ALA A 107 -15.51 8.32 1.39
CA ALA A 107 -15.76 9.57 2.10
C ALA A 107 -15.78 10.81 1.18
N ARG A 108 -15.54 10.62 -0.12
CA ARG A 108 -15.39 11.64 -1.16
C ARG A 108 -16.26 11.32 -2.35
#